data_AF-A0A382HKW6-F1
#
_entry.id   AF-A0A382HKW6-F1
#
_cell.length_a   1.000
_cell.length_b   1.000
_cell.length_c   1.000
_cell.angle_alpha   90.00
_cell.angle_beta   90.00
_cell.angle_gamma   90.00
#
_symmetry.space_group_name_H-M   'P 1'
#
loop_
_entity.id
_entity.type
_entity.pdbx_description
1 polymer ?
#
loop_
_entity_poly.entity_id
_entity_poly.type
_entity_poly.pdbx_seq_one_letter_code
_entity_poly.pdbx_strand_id
1 'polypeptide(L)' 'MDEKKYRLAPKGFTLKQWEIFNEDGIIFIENTLSDSDIQMYRAAIDRVSQVHPRYKSGKYLGVDNIVEKDLDFSSLIDH' A
#
# COMPACT_ATOMS: atom_id res chain seq x y z
N MET A 1 -5.71 -25.46 -20.84
CA MET A 1 -5.78 -25.41 -19.36
C MET A 1 -4.82 -24.30 -18.96
N ASP A 2 -5.34 -23.14 -18.57
CA ASP A 2 -4.48 -22.05 -18.12
C ASP A 2 -3.81 -22.44 -16.80
N GLU A 3 -2.48 -22.50 -16.80
CA GLU A 3 -1.71 -22.68 -15.58
C GLU A 3 -2.03 -21.51 -14.63
N LYS A 4 -2.67 -21.80 -13.50
CA LYS A 4 -2.80 -20.83 -12.41
C LYS A 4 -1.40 -20.53 -11.91
N LYS A 5 -0.84 -19.39 -12.32
CA LYS A 5 0.38 -18.82 -11.73
C LYS A 5 0.07 -18.41 -10.29
N TYR A 6 0.41 -19.26 -9.33
CA TYR A 6 0.38 -18.92 -7.92
C TYR A 6 1.48 -17.90 -7.64
N ARG A 7 1.14 -16.78 -6.99
CA ARG A 7 2.14 -15.84 -6.47
C ARG A 7 2.77 -16.43 -5.21
N LEU A 8 4.09 -16.37 -5.10
CA LEU A 8 4.76 -16.66 -3.85
C LEU A 8 4.37 -15.57 -2.85
N ALA A 9 4.03 -15.98 -1.62
CA ALA A 9 3.79 -15.03 -0.55
C ALA A 9 5.06 -14.19 -0.32
N PRO A 10 4.91 -12.88 -0.06
CA PRO A 10 6.03 -12.04 0.34
C PRO A 10 6.68 -12.58 1.62
N LYS A 11 7.93 -12.16 1.86
CA LYS A 11 8.61 -12.51 3.10
C LYS A 11 7.87 -11.85 4.25
N GLY A 12 7.28 -12.67 5.14
CA GLY A 12 6.70 -12.17 6.37
C GLY A 12 7.74 -11.58 7.31
N PHE A 13 7.32 -11.26 8.53
CA PHE A 13 8.20 -10.70 9.55
C PHE A 13 9.36 -11.65 9.88
N THR A 14 10.55 -11.05 10.04
CA THR A 14 11.67 -11.73 10.69
C THR A 14 11.34 -12.01 12.16
N LEU A 15 12.07 -12.94 12.79
CA LEU A 15 11.86 -13.27 14.19
C LEU A 15 11.95 -12.03 15.10
N LYS A 16 12.95 -11.17 14.88
CA LYS A 16 13.11 -9.92 15.62
C LYS A 16 11.93 -8.96 15.43
N GLN A 17 11.44 -8.81 14.20
CA GLN A 17 10.25 -8.00 13.92
C GLN A 17 9.01 -8.59 14.62
N TRP A 18 8.92 -9.91 14.66
CA TRP A 18 7.82 -10.59 15.32
C TRP A 18 7.86 -10.42 16.85
N GLU A 19 9.05 -10.46 17.46
CA GLU A 19 9.24 -10.17 18.89
C GLU A 19 8.84 -8.74 19.24
N ILE A 20 9.30 -7.75 18.47
CA ILE A 20 8.94 -6.33 18.66
C ILE A 20 7.43 -6.15 18.59
N PHE A 21 6.77 -6.73 17.59
CA PHE A 21 5.33 -6.61 17.47
C PHE A 21 4.60 -7.27 18.65
N ASN A 22 5.08 -8.41 19.17
CA ASN A 22 4.47 -9.07 20.32
C ASN A 22 4.63 -8.27 21.62
N GLU A 23 5.72 -7.52 21.77
CA GLU A 23 6.00 -6.70 22.95
C GLU A 23 5.26 -5.35 22.88
N ASP A 24 5.37 -4.65 21.74
CA ASP A 24 4.91 -3.27 21.59
C ASP A 24 3.50 -3.16 21.00
N GLY A 25 2.96 -4.24 20.42
CA GLY A 25 1.68 -4.25 19.69
C GLY A 25 1.70 -3.51 18.34
N ILE A 26 2.85 -2.97 17.96
CA ILE A 26 3.09 -2.24 16.71
C ILE A 26 4.53 -2.46 16.26
N ILE A 27 4.78 -2.37 14.95
CA ILE A 27 6.13 -2.33 14.42
C ILE A 27 6.25 -1.28 13.31
N PHE A 28 7.42 -0.64 13.24
CA PHE A 28 7.80 0.24 12.14
C PHE A 28 8.85 -0.47 11.28
N ILE A 29 8.56 -0.63 9.99
CA ILE A 29 9.51 -1.14 9.02
C ILE A 29 9.97 0.04 8.17
N GLU A 30 11.15 0.54 8.47
CA GLU A 30 11.71 1.72 7.81
C GLU A 30 12.23 1.36 6.42
N ASN A 31 12.08 2.29 5.48
CA ASN A 31 12.62 2.19 4.11
C ASN A 31 12.12 0.97 3.31
N THR A 32 10.92 0.45 3.59
CA THR A 32 10.30 -0.62 2.79
C THR A 32 9.98 -0.18 1.37
N LEU A 33 9.60 1.09 1.21
CA LEU A 33 9.28 1.66 -0.10
C LEU A 33 10.49 2.39 -0.67
N SER A 34 10.80 2.12 -1.93
CA SER A 34 11.79 2.90 -2.67
C SER A 34 11.26 4.29 -3.02
N ASP A 35 12.15 5.22 -3.35
CA ASP A 35 11.74 6.55 -3.84
C ASP A 35 10.84 6.45 -5.07
N SER A 36 11.11 5.50 -5.98
CA SER A 36 10.25 5.24 -7.14
C SER A 36 8.85 4.78 -6.75
N ASP A 37 8.73 3.91 -5.75
CA ASP A 37 7.42 3.45 -5.27
C ASP A 37 6.63 4.62 -4.67
N ILE A 38 7.30 5.46 -3.87
CA ILE A 38 6.70 6.67 -3.31
C ILE A 38 6.18 7.60 -4.41
N GLN A 39 6.97 7.85 -5.46
CA GLN A 39 6.51 8.70 -6.58
C GLN A 39 5.33 8.08 -7.33
N MET A 40 5.37 6.78 -7.60
CA MET A 40 4.27 6.05 -8.24
C MET A 40 2.98 6.17 -7.43
N TYR A 41 3.02 5.89 -6.12
CA TYR A 41 1.84 5.98 -5.26
C TYR A 41 1.32 7.41 -5.13
N ARG A 42 2.20 8.42 -5.08
CA ARG A 42 1.76 9.83 -5.09
C ARG A 42 1.00 10.18 -6.37
N ALA A 43 1.49 9.73 -7.53
CA ALA A 43 0.79 9.92 -8.79
C ALA A 43 -0.57 9.21 -8.81
N ALA A 44 -0.66 8.00 -8.23
CA ALA A 44 -1.93 7.28 -8.08
C ALA A 44 -2.92 8.03 -7.16
N ILE A 45 -2.45 8.58 -6.03
CA ILE A 45 -3.27 9.42 -5.15
C ILE A 45 -3.82 10.63 -5.91
N ASP A 46 -3.00 11.30 -6.72
CA ASP A 46 -3.42 12.46 -7.51
C ASP A 46 -4.52 12.08 -8.51
N ARG A 47 -4.36 10.96 -9.24
CA ARG A 47 -5.37 10.46 -10.18
C ARG A 47 -6.71 10.17 -9.48
N VAL A 48 -6.68 9.43 -8.38
CA VAL A 48 -7.88 9.10 -7.60
C VAL A 48 -8.55 10.37 -7.06
N SER A 49 -7.76 11.30 -6.54
CA SER A 49 -8.26 12.54 -5.93
C SER A 49 -8.93 13.45 -6.96
N GLN A 50 -8.32 13.63 -8.14
CA GLN A 50 -8.82 14.53 -9.19
C GLN A 50 -10.20 14.13 -9.71
N VAL A 51 -10.51 12.83 -9.74
CA VAL A 51 -11.80 12.31 -10.22
C VAL A 51 -12.82 12.11 -9.10
N HIS A 52 -12.42 12.28 -7.83
CA HIS A 52 -13.28 12.01 -6.70
C HIS A 52 -14.31 13.14 -6.49
N PRO A 53 -15.63 12.88 -6.51
CA PRO A 53 -16.66 13.93 -6.47
C PRO A 53 -16.64 14.82 -5.22
N ARG A 54 -16.07 14.31 -4.12
CA ARG A 54 -15.95 15.04 -2.84
C ARG A 54 -14.60 15.75 -2.67
N TYR A 55 -13.68 15.63 -3.62
CA TYR A 55 -12.39 16.29 -3.52
C TYR A 55 -12.56 17.81 -3.50
N LYS A 56 -11.93 18.45 -2.52
CA LYS A 56 -11.87 19.91 -2.39
C LYS A 56 -10.47 20.29 -1.92
N SER A 57 -9.85 21.23 -2.61
CA SER A 57 -8.52 21.73 -2.23
C SER A 57 -8.54 22.27 -0.78
N GLY A 58 -7.50 21.94 -0.01
CA GLY A 58 -7.38 22.31 1.40
C GLY A 58 -8.32 21.56 2.36
N LYS A 59 -9.03 20.53 1.90
CA LYS A 59 -9.86 19.66 2.75
C LYS A 59 -9.34 18.22 2.72
N TYR A 60 -9.66 17.48 3.78
CA TYR A 60 -9.38 16.05 3.84
C TYR A 60 -10.31 15.28 2.90
N LEU A 61 -9.75 14.26 2.27
CA LEU A 61 -10.47 13.28 1.47
C LEU A 61 -10.18 11.88 2.04
N GLY A 62 -11.24 11.18 2.46
CA GLY A 62 -11.18 9.75 2.75
C GLY A 62 -11.64 8.96 1.53
N VAL A 63 -10.89 7.92 1.15
CA VAL A 63 -11.23 7.00 0.06
C VAL A 63 -11.13 5.58 0.58
N ASP A 64 -12.27 4.90 0.62
CA ASP A 64 -12.32 3.48 0.95
C ASP A 64 -11.98 2.64 -0.30
N ASN A 65 -11.37 1.47 -0.08
CA ASN A 65 -11.03 0.51 -1.14
C ASN A 65 -10.24 1.15 -2.30
N ILE A 66 -9.20 1.95 -1.99
CA ILE A 66 -8.43 2.72 -2.98
C ILE A 66 -7.81 1.85 -4.08
N VAL A 67 -7.54 0.58 -3.80
CA VAL A 67 -7.03 -0.44 -4.74
C VAL A 67 -8.01 -0.70 -5.89
N GLU A 68 -9.31 -0.58 -5.65
CA GLU A 68 -10.33 -0.68 -6.71
C GLU A 68 -10.39 0.57 -7.59
N LYS A 69 -9.82 1.69 -7.11
CA LYS A 69 -9.82 2.99 -7.81
C LYS A 69 -8.55 3.16 -8.64
N ASP A 70 -7.44 2.58 -8.21
CA ASP A 70 -6.19 2.57 -8.95
C ASP A 70 -5.39 1.30 -8.62
N LEU A 71 -5.08 0.51 -9.66
CA LEU A 71 -4.43 -0.79 -9.53
C LEU A 71 -2.98 -0.69 -9.10
N ASP A 72 -2.33 0.48 -9.19
CA ASP A 72 -0.96 0.66 -8.71
C ASP A 72 -0.87 0.34 -7.21
N PHE A 73 -1.93 0.59 -6.43
CA PHE A 73 -1.99 0.24 -5.00
C PHE A 73 -2.04 -1.27 -4.73
N SER A 74 -2.23 -2.13 -5.74
CA SER A 74 -2.22 -3.58 -5.54
C SER A 74 -0.86 -4.08 -5.03
N SER A 75 0.23 -3.46 -5.49
CA SER A 75 1.59 -3.75 -5.03
C SER A 75 1.80 -3.42 -3.53
N LEU A 76 1.03 -2.48 -2.98
CA LEU A 76 1.06 -2.08 -1.57
C LEU A 76 0.54 -3.17 -0.62
N ILE A 77 -0.31 -4.07 -1.11
CA ILE A 77 -0.83 -5.20 -0.33
C ILE A 77 0.23 -6.30 -0.18
N ASP A 78 1.09 -6.44 -1.19
CA ASP A 78 2.10 -7.49 -1.28
C ASP A 78 3.45 -7.08 -0.64
N HIS A 79 3.52 -5.89 0.01
CA HIS A 79 4.73 -5.38 0.69
C HIS A 79 4.92 -5.91 2.12
#